data_AF-A0AAD8DNB5-F1
#
_entry.id   AF-A0AAD8DNB5-F1
#
_cell.length_a   1.000
_cell.length_b   1.000
_cell.length_c   1.000
_cell.angle_alpha   90.00
_cell.angle_beta   90.00
_cell.angle_gamma   90.00
#
_symmetry.space_group_name_H-M   'P 1'
#
loop_
_entity.id
_entity.type
_entity.pdbx_description
1 polymer ?
#
loop_
_entity_poly.entity_id
_entity_poly.type
_entity_poly.pdbx_seq_one_letter_code
_entity_poly.pdbx_strand_id
1 'polypeptide(L)'
;MKKALISLFELPTDESALPDDHFIEVDDTPGYQAQYAQLTCAKGAAGDPLAGIDSPVNFLAVSLGELSARSPGTLPARLAALDEPHRQALQHYLNTYSVQIC
;
A
#
# COMPACT_ATOMS: atom_id res chain seq x y z
N MET A 1 -5.29 -9.74 11.89
CA MET A 1 -4.50 -9.39 10.68
C MET A 1 -5.35 -8.99 9.47
N LYS A 2 -6.52 -9.57 9.17
CA LYS A 2 -7.29 -9.26 7.94
C LYS A 2 -8.09 -7.94 7.94
N LYS A 3 -8.63 -7.50 9.09
CA LYS A 3 -9.36 -6.22 9.20
C LYS A 3 -8.48 -5.00 8.88
N ALA A 4 -7.19 -5.07 9.21
CA ALA A 4 -6.26 -3.95 9.04
C ALA A 4 -6.09 -3.52 7.58
N LEU A 5 -6.20 -4.46 6.62
CA LEU A 5 -6.00 -4.16 5.21
C LEU A 5 -7.15 -3.30 4.65
N ILE A 6 -8.39 -3.64 5.03
CA ILE A 6 -9.58 -2.92 4.56
C ILE A 6 -9.63 -1.54 5.21
N SER A 7 -9.32 -1.47 6.51
CA SER A 7 -9.15 -0.16 7.17
C SER A 7 -8.10 0.69 6.46
N LEU A 8 -6.93 0.15 6.09
CA LEU A 8 -5.91 0.91 5.36
C LEU A 8 -6.43 1.50 4.04
N PHE A 9 -7.29 0.78 3.32
CA PHE A 9 -7.90 1.28 2.07
C PHE A 9 -9.04 2.28 2.31
N GLU A 10 -9.70 2.21 3.46
CA GLU A 10 -10.78 3.13 3.86
C GLU A 10 -10.27 4.38 4.59
N LEU A 11 -9.00 4.37 5.05
CA LEU A 11 -8.40 5.52 5.69
C LEU A 11 -8.29 6.67 4.68
N PRO A 12 -8.60 7.91 5.08
CA PRO A 12 -8.35 9.07 4.23
C PRO A 12 -6.85 9.13 3.91
N THR A 13 -6.53 9.61 2.70
CA THR A 13 -5.15 9.85 2.28
C THR A 13 -4.43 10.64 3.37
N ASP A 14 -3.28 10.14 3.80
CA ASP A 14 -2.47 10.82 4.80
C ASP A 14 -1.92 12.12 4.19
N GLU A 15 -2.53 13.24 4.58
CA GLU A 15 -2.11 14.59 4.18
C GLU A 15 -1.01 15.14 5.10
N SER A 16 -0.41 14.31 5.95
CA SER A 16 0.72 14.74 6.77
C SER A 16 1.92 15.04 5.88
N ALA A 17 2.09 16.33 5.56
CA ALA A 17 3.31 16.85 5.03
C ALA A 17 4.39 16.71 6.11
N LEU A 18 5.48 16.01 5.79
CA LEU A 18 6.69 16.13 6.59
C LEU A 18 7.07 17.62 6.62
N PRO A 19 7.37 18.19 7.80
CA PRO A 19 7.86 19.56 7.86
C PRO A 19 9.09 19.65 6.97
N ASP A 20 9.19 20.72 6.18
CA ASP A 20 10.38 21.01 5.37
C ASP A 20 11.61 20.87 6.29
N ASP A 21 12.58 20.06 5.87
CA ASP A 21 13.85 19.92 6.58
C ASP A 21 14.52 21.31 6.59
N HIS A 22 14.28 22.08 7.64
CA HIS A 22 14.85 23.40 7.80
C HIS A 22 16.30 23.22 8.20
N PHE A 23 17.16 23.03 7.19
CA PHE A 23 18.61 23.10 7.37
C PHE A 23 18.95 24.51 7.83
N ILE A 24 19.45 24.62 9.06
CA ILE A 24 20.06 25.85 9.56
C ILE A 24 21.39 25.98 8.82
N GLU A 25 21.50 26.91 7.89
CA GLU A 25 22.79 27.32 7.33
C GLU A 25 23.61 27.94 8.46
N VAL A 26 24.57 27.17 8.97
CA VAL A 26 25.54 27.66 9.94
C VAL A 26 26.50 28.56 9.18
N ASP A 27 26.47 29.85 9.53
CA ASP A 27 27.28 30.91 8.96
C ASP A 27 28.78 30.53 8.89
N ASP A 28 29.41 30.95 7.79
CA ASP A 28 30.72 30.54 7.30
C ASP A 28 31.83 30.62 8.37
N THR A 29 32.19 29.48 8.96
CA THR A 29 33.52 29.31 9.58
C THR A 29 34.40 28.50 8.61
N PRO A 30 35.47 29.07 8.03
CA PRO A 30 36.26 28.41 6.99
C PRO A 30 37.11 27.32 7.62
N GLY A 31 36.58 26.09 7.68
CA GLY A 31 37.31 25.05 8.40
C GLY A 31 36.82 23.62 8.34
N TYR A 32 35.86 23.23 7.48
CA TYR A 32 35.66 21.82 7.12
C TYR A 32 34.70 21.70 5.93
N GLN A 33 35.20 21.35 4.74
CA GLN A 33 34.31 20.88 3.67
C GLN A 33 34.06 19.39 3.90
N ALA A 34 32.91 19.03 4.46
CA ALA A 34 32.44 17.66 4.46
C ALA A 34 32.14 17.26 3.01
N GLN A 35 33.08 16.56 2.36
CA GLN A 35 32.83 15.98 1.05
C GLN A 35 31.77 14.89 1.20
N TYR A 36 30.60 15.12 0.62
CA TYR A 36 29.53 14.14 0.53
C TYR A 36 29.98 12.99 -0.39
N ALA A 37 30.47 11.90 0.21
CA ALA A 37 30.86 10.69 -0.51
C ALA A 37 29.64 9.77 -0.68
N GLN A 38 28.83 10.01 -1.70
CA GLN A 38 27.77 9.08 -2.06
C GLN A 38 28.39 7.84 -2.73
N LEU A 39 28.40 6.70 -2.03
CA LEU A 39 28.86 5.44 -2.60
C LEU A 39 27.95 5.05 -3.77
N THR A 40 28.48 5.06 -5.00
CA THR A 40 27.72 4.75 -6.23
C THR A 40 27.07 3.35 -6.17
N CYS A 41 27.65 2.42 -5.41
CA CYS A 41 27.15 1.06 -5.22
C CYS A 41 26.05 0.92 -4.15
N ALA A 42 25.73 1.99 -3.40
CA ALA A 42 24.64 2.01 -2.41
C ALA A 42 23.36 2.65 -2.96
N LYS A 43 23.29 2.95 -4.27
CA LYS A 43 22.02 3.12 -4.97
C LYS A 43 21.38 1.74 -5.16
N GLY A 44 21.04 1.11 -4.05
CA GLY A 44 20.04 0.06 -4.04
C GLY A 44 18.70 0.71 -4.35
N ALA A 45 18.46 1.04 -5.62
CA ALA A 45 17.11 1.13 -6.12
C ALA A 45 16.57 -0.30 -6.03
N ALA A 46 16.16 -0.71 -4.83
CA ALA A 46 15.25 -1.82 -4.67
C ALA A 46 14.02 -1.40 -5.47
N GLY A 47 13.95 -1.85 -6.72
CA GLY A 47 12.83 -1.56 -7.59
C GLY A 47 11.57 -1.94 -6.84
N ASP A 48 10.61 -1.02 -6.79
CA ASP A 48 9.36 -1.27 -6.09
C ASP A 48 8.73 -2.55 -6.68
N PRO A 49 8.57 -3.63 -5.88
CA PRO A 49 7.97 -4.87 -6.36
C PRO A 49 6.50 -4.68 -6.79
N LEU A 50 5.90 -3.56 -6.42
CA LEU A 50 4.53 -3.18 -6.75
C LEU A 50 4.44 -2.13 -7.86
N ALA A 51 5.55 -1.77 -8.51
CA ALA A 51 5.58 -0.74 -9.57
C ALA A 51 4.63 -1.02 -10.75
N GLY A 52 4.19 -2.27 -10.93
CA GLY A 52 3.21 -2.66 -11.96
C GLY A 52 1.74 -2.62 -11.52
N ILE A 53 1.45 -2.13 -10.30
CA ILE A 53 0.10 -2.08 -9.75
C ILE A 53 -0.44 -0.65 -9.86
N ASP A 54 -1.21 -0.39 -10.93
CA ASP A 54 -1.84 0.93 -11.14
C ASP A 54 -2.99 1.21 -10.16
N SER A 55 -3.78 0.19 -9.82
CA SER A 55 -4.91 0.31 -8.89
C SER A 55 -4.84 -0.78 -7.84
N PRO A 56 -4.54 -0.44 -6.57
CA PRO A 56 -4.41 -1.44 -5.52
C PRO A 56 -5.75 -2.10 -5.19
N VAL A 57 -6.88 -1.40 -5.41
CA VAL A 57 -8.23 -1.96 -5.25
C VAL A 57 -8.53 -3.01 -6.33
N ASN A 58 -8.10 -2.75 -7.58
CA ASN A 58 -8.21 -3.73 -8.65
C ASN A 58 -7.38 -4.98 -8.33
N PHE A 59 -6.12 -4.78 -7.95
CA PHE A 59 -5.21 -5.87 -7.58
C PHE A 59 -5.76 -6.73 -6.43
N LEU A 60 -6.37 -6.09 -5.43
CA LEU A 60 -7.05 -6.79 -4.33
C LEU A 60 -8.23 -7.63 -4.83
N ALA A 61 -9.10 -7.04 -5.67
CA ALA A 61 -10.28 -7.73 -6.19
C ALA A 61 -9.89 -8.95 -7.03
N VAL A 62 -8.93 -8.79 -7.96
CA VAL A 62 -8.43 -9.88 -8.81
C VAL A 62 -7.78 -11.00 -7.97
N SER A 63 -6.90 -10.63 -7.03
CA SER A 63 -6.25 -11.59 -6.14
C SER A 63 -7.24 -12.39 -5.29
N LEU A 64 -8.35 -11.77 -4.87
CA LEU A 64 -9.43 -12.45 -4.14
C LEU A 64 -10.19 -13.44 -5.04
N GLY A 65 -10.45 -13.08 -6.30
CA GLY A 65 -11.05 -13.97 -7.29
C GLY A 65 -10.17 -15.20 -7.55
N GLU A 66 -8.88 -15.00 -7.78
CA GLU A 66 -7.91 -16.10 -7.94
C GLU A 66 -7.84 -17.00 -6.71
N LEU A 67 -7.86 -16.41 -5.52
CA LEU A 67 -7.87 -17.17 -4.27
C LEU A 67 -9.16 -18.00 -4.13
N SER A 68 -10.31 -17.46 -4.55
CA SER A 68 -11.57 -18.22 -4.57
C SER A 68 -11.48 -19.42 -5.50
N ALA A 69 -10.93 -19.23 -6.70
CA ALA A 69 -10.74 -20.30 -7.68
C ALA A 69 -9.79 -21.39 -7.17
N ARG A 70 -8.71 -21.01 -6.47
CA ARG A 70 -7.73 -21.96 -5.91
C ARG A 70 -8.19 -22.66 -4.64
N SER A 71 -9.15 -22.10 -3.91
CA SER A 71 -9.60 -22.62 -2.61
C SER A 71 -11.11 -22.45 -2.44
N PRO A 72 -11.92 -23.15 -3.26
CA PRO A 72 -13.36 -23.00 -3.28
C PRO A 72 -13.98 -23.28 -1.91
N GLY A 73 -15.01 -22.51 -1.54
CA GLY A 73 -15.80 -22.69 -0.31
C GLY A 73 -15.18 -22.18 1.00
N THR A 74 -13.88 -21.84 1.04
CA THR A 74 -13.27 -21.25 2.25
C THR A 74 -13.36 -19.73 2.32
N LEU A 75 -13.39 -19.08 1.16
CA LEU A 75 -13.39 -17.63 1.04
C LEU A 75 -14.75 -17.00 1.44
N PRO A 76 -15.91 -17.53 1.00
CA PRO A 76 -17.22 -16.98 1.39
C PRO A 76 -17.46 -16.97 2.90
N ALA A 77 -17.11 -18.05 3.59
CA ALA A 77 -17.24 -18.14 5.06
C ALA A 77 -16.35 -17.12 5.79
N ARG A 78 -15.17 -16.82 5.22
CA ARG A 78 -14.25 -15.82 5.79
C ARG A 78 -14.72 -14.39 5.53
N LEU A 79 -15.38 -14.13 4.39
CA LEU A 79 -16.00 -12.83 4.12
C LEU A 79 -17.21 -12.59 5.01
N ALA A 80 -17.99 -13.63 5.31
CA ALA A 80 -19.12 -13.55 6.22
C ALA A 80 -18.70 -13.25 7.68
N ALA A 81 -17.45 -13.54 8.04
CA ALA A 81 -16.89 -13.26 9.37
C ALA A 81 -16.29 -11.84 9.50
N LEU A 82 -16.32 -11.03 8.46
CA LEU A 82 -15.94 -9.61 8.51
C LEU A 82 -17.09 -8.76 9.06
N ASP A 83 -16.75 -7.61 9.64
CA ASP A 83 -17.75 -6.65 10.09
C ASP A 83 -18.48 -6.04 8.89
N GLU A 84 -19.74 -5.64 9.10
CA GLU A 84 -20.65 -5.13 8.06
C GLU A 84 -20.05 -4.02 7.15
N PRO A 85 -19.41 -2.95 7.67
CA PRO A 85 -18.88 -1.89 6.81
C PRO A 85 -17.77 -2.40 5.87
N HIS A 86 -16.84 -3.20 6.41
CA HIS A 86 -15.73 -3.76 5.63
C HIS A 86 -16.21 -4.76 4.59
N ARG A 87 -17.26 -5.52 4.91
CA ARG A 87 -17.89 -6.45 3.99
C ARG A 87 -18.56 -5.71 2.83
N GLN A 88 -19.24 -4.61 3.09
CA GLN A 88 -19.88 -3.79 2.06
C GLN A 88 -18.87 -3.13 1.12
N ALA A 89 -17.78 -2.57 1.66
CA ALA A 89 -16.70 -2.00 0.86
C ALA A 89 -16.06 -3.06 -0.06
N LEU A 90 -15.76 -4.25 0.48
CA LEU A 90 -15.24 -5.36 -0.32
C LEU A 90 -16.22 -5.81 -1.42
N GLN A 91 -17.51 -5.94 -1.10
CA GLN A 91 -18.53 -6.30 -2.08
C GLN A 91 -18.64 -5.24 -3.18
N HIS A 92 -18.53 -3.95 -2.83
CA HIS A 92 -18.50 -2.87 -3.80
C HIS A 92 -17.28 -3.00 -4.72
N TYR A 93 -16.08 -3.22 -4.18
CA TYR A 93 -14.87 -3.40 -5.00
C TYR A 93 -14.98 -4.60 -5.94
N LEU A 94 -15.43 -5.75 -5.44
CA LEU A 94 -15.62 -6.96 -6.25
C LEU A 94 -16.62 -6.72 -7.38
N ASN A 95 -17.71 -6.02 -7.10
CA ASN A 95 -18.72 -5.68 -8.11
C ASN A 95 -18.19 -4.68 -9.15
N THR A 96 -17.49 -3.64 -8.72
CA THR A 96 -16.88 -2.62 -9.60
C THR A 96 -15.90 -3.25 -10.59
N TYR A 97 -15.15 -4.27 -10.18
CA TYR A 97 -14.21 -4.99 -11.05
C TYR A 97 -14.78 -6.30 -11.62
N SER A 98 -16.10 -6.55 -11.47
CA SER A 98 -16.80 -7.74 -11.97
C SER A 98 -16.16 -9.08 -11.58
N VAL A 99 -15.56 -9.15 -10.39
CA VAL A 99 -14.96 -10.37 -9.84
C VAL A 99 -16.00 -11.13 -9.04
N GLN A 100 -16.29 -12.36 -9.47
CA GLN A 100 -17.21 -13.25 -8.77
C GLN A 100 -16.45 -14.24 -7.89
N ILE A 101 -16.84 -14.31 -6.62
CA ILE A 101 -16.29 -15.22 -5.64
C ILE A 101 -17.31 -16.36 -5.48
N CYS A 102 -16.99 -17.52 -6.04
CA CYS A 102 -17.81 -18.75 -5.93
C CYS A 102 -17.37 -19.62 -4.76
#